data_AF-A0AA35T4P3-F1
#
_entry.id   AF-A0AA35T4P3-F1
#
_cell.length_a   1.000
_cell.length_b   1.000
_cell.length_c   1.000
_cell.angle_alpha   90.00
_cell.angle_beta   90.00
_cell.angle_gamma   90.00
#
_symmetry.space_group_name_H-M   'P 1'
#
loop_
_entity.id
_entity.type
_entity.pdbx_description
1 polymer ?
#
loop_
_entity_poly.entity_id
_entity_poly.type
_entity_poly.pdbx_seq_one_letter_code
_entity_poly.pdbx_strand_id
1 'polypeptide(L)'
;MCRIFCTHYSWLDGIADSNSRGLPKAIVGHCDLSSPQAEDILSRHVQSKRFRGIRHILNCHATKAIYSEAPHDDFLTNPKWLEGVALLQKFGLSFEIHILPAQMQRAAEVTRMFPGVMFMVNHCGLPYERDTQTMKIWREGLTELARQANVYCKVSGVFATDRNWTQDSVAEVVQPVLDIFGMDR
;
A
#
# COMPACT_ATOMS: atom_id res chain seq x y z
N MET A 1 13.63 2.59 4.11
CA MET A 1 12.51 1.63 4.20
C MET A 1 13.01 0.24 3.78
N CYS A 2 12.72 -0.83 4.52
CA CYS A 2 13.21 -2.17 4.18
C CYS A 2 12.49 -2.69 2.91
N ARG A 3 13.22 -2.86 1.80
CA ARG A 3 12.74 -3.53 0.59
C ARG A 3 13.21 -4.98 0.66
N ILE A 4 12.28 -5.92 0.82
CA ILE A 4 12.60 -7.34 0.83
C ILE A 4 12.69 -7.79 -0.63
N PHE A 5 13.90 -8.05 -1.10
CA PHE A 5 14.16 -8.54 -2.46
C PHE A 5 14.12 -10.08 -2.53
N CYS A 6 13.86 -10.65 -3.71
CA CYS A 6 13.74 -12.10 -4.02
C CYS A 6 14.67 -13.05 -3.28
N THR A 7 15.85 -12.62 -2.85
CA THR A 7 16.85 -13.44 -2.16
C THR A 7 16.65 -13.58 -0.65
N HIS A 8 15.70 -12.86 -0.03
CA HIS A 8 15.61 -12.76 1.43
C HIS A 8 14.46 -13.56 2.07
N TYR A 9 13.60 -14.22 1.30
CA TYR A 9 12.48 -14.98 1.87
C TYR A 9 12.93 -16.27 2.56
N SER A 10 13.93 -16.96 2.01
CA SER A 10 14.52 -18.13 2.68
C SER A 10 15.09 -17.78 4.05
N TRP A 11 15.63 -16.57 4.19
CA TRP A 11 16.10 -16.06 5.48
C TRP A 11 14.93 -15.75 6.43
N LEU A 12 13.85 -15.11 5.95
CA LEU A 12 12.66 -14.85 6.77
C LEU A 12 11.92 -16.13 7.17
N ASP A 13 11.84 -17.11 6.29
CA ASP A 13 11.32 -18.44 6.59
C ASP A 13 12.24 -19.16 7.59
N GLY A 14 13.55 -19.06 7.43
CA GLY A 14 14.52 -19.57 8.42
C GLY A 14 14.35 -18.94 9.80
N ILE A 15 14.09 -17.63 9.88
CA ILE A 15 13.74 -16.97 11.14
C ILE A 15 12.44 -17.55 11.70
N ALA A 16 11.40 -17.68 10.88
CA ALA A 16 10.12 -18.20 11.31
C ALA A 16 10.19 -19.65 11.81
N ASP A 17 11.00 -20.47 11.16
CA ASP A 17 11.17 -21.89 11.50
C ASP A 17 12.15 -22.10 12.67
N SER A 18 12.85 -21.04 13.12
CA SER A 18 13.71 -21.02 14.31
C SER A 18 12.96 -20.59 15.60
N ASN A 19 13.69 -20.19 16.64
CA ASN A 19 13.17 -19.82 17.98
C ASN A 19 12.22 -18.59 18.03
N SER A 20 11.74 -18.10 16.88
CA SER A 20 10.79 -16.99 16.76
C SER A 20 9.34 -17.35 17.05
N ARG A 21 9.06 -18.58 17.51
CA ARG A 21 7.69 -19.12 17.71
C ARG A 21 6.84 -19.06 16.44
N GLY A 22 7.47 -19.28 15.28
CA GLY A 22 6.78 -19.28 14.00
C GLY A 22 6.50 -17.87 13.45
N LEU A 23 7.30 -16.85 13.79
CA LEU A 23 7.14 -15.48 13.30
C LEU A 23 8.22 -15.11 12.26
N PRO A 24 7.88 -14.38 11.19
CA PRO A 24 6.58 -13.78 10.90
C PRO A 24 5.52 -14.79 10.41
N LYS A 25 4.23 -14.45 10.54
CA LYS A 25 3.12 -15.25 9.97
C LYS A 25 2.82 -14.92 8.52
N ALA A 26 3.16 -13.71 8.10
CA ALA A 26 2.92 -13.21 6.76
C ALA A 26 4.11 -12.34 6.33
N ILE A 27 4.41 -12.38 5.03
CA ILE A 27 5.46 -11.57 4.42
C ILE A 27 4.82 -10.77 3.29
N VAL A 28 5.08 -9.47 3.30
CA VAL A 28 4.77 -8.56 2.19
C VAL A 28 6.10 -8.11 1.58
N GLY A 29 6.26 -8.45 0.31
CA GLY A 29 7.49 -8.23 -0.44
C GLY A 29 7.47 -6.98 -1.30
N HIS A 30 8.46 -6.89 -2.18
CA HIS A 30 8.53 -5.89 -3.23
C HIS A 30 8.64 -6.55 -4.61
N CYS A 31 7.97 -5.96 -5.59
CA CYS A 31 8.12 -6.25 -7.00
C CYS A 31 7.79 -4.96 -7.76
N ASP A 32 8.64 -4.55 -8.69
CA ASP A 32 8.24 -3.57 -9.69
C ASP A 32 7.28 -4.26 -10.66
N LEU A 33 6.00 -3.88 -10.61
CA LEU A 33 4.93 -4.47 -11.42
C LEU A 33 4.99 -4.01 -12.89
N SER A 34 5.77 -2.97 -13.21
CA SER A 34 6.02 -2.57 -14.58
C SER A 34 7.14 -3.38 -15.26
N SER A 35 7.89 -4.17 -14.47
CA SER A 35 9.01 -4.95 -14.96
C SER A 35 8.54 -6.11 -15.86
N PRO A 36 9.22 -6.38 -16.99
CA PRO A 36 8.95 -7.60 -17.77
C PRO A 36 9.24 -8.89 -16.99
N GLN A 37 9.99 -8.81 -15.88
CA GLN A 37 10.29 -9.93 -14.99
C GLN A 37 9.31 -10.04 -13.82
N ALA A 38 8.25 -9.22 -13.76
CA ALA A 38 7.32 -9.17 -12.63
C ALA A 38 6.74 -10.56 -12.34
N GLU A 39 6.30 -11.29 -13.36
CA GLU A 39 5.74 -12.64 -13.18
C GLU A 39 6.75 -13.63 -12.60
N ASP A 40 7.98 -13.64 -13.11
CA ASP A 40 9.06 -14.49 -12.60
C ASP A 40 9.49 -14.13 -11.18
N ILE A 41 9.39 -12.85 -10.82
CA ILE A 41 9.64 -12.37 -9.46
C ILE A 41 8.52 -12.86 -8.52
N LEU A 42 7.27 -12.69 -8.92
CA LEU A 42 6.11 -13.12 -8.13
C LEU A 42 6.08 -14.64 -7.96
N SER A 43 6.39 -15.41 -9.00
CA SER A 43 6.44 -16.88 -8.96
C SER A 43 7.50 -17.41 -7.97
N ARG A 44 8.60 -16.68 -7.80
CA ARG A 44 9.62 -16.95 -6.78
C ARG A 44 9.16 -16.54 -5.38
N HIS A 45 8.49 -15.40 -5.25
CA HIS A 45 7.99 -14.95 -3.95
C HIS A 45 6.98 -15.94 -3.34
N VAL A 46 6.06 -16.48 -4.15
CA VAL A 46 5.03 -17.43 -3.69
C VAL A 46 5.57 -18.82 -3.33
N GLN A 47 6.86 -19.09 -3.53
CA GLN A 47 7.49 -20.31 -2.99
C GLN A 47 7.48 -20.32 -1.46
N SER A 48 7.46 -19.13 -0.82
CA SER A 48 7.23 -19.04 0.62
C SER A 48 5.74 -19.15 0.94
N LYS A 49 5.37 -20.13 1.76
CA LYS A 49 3.99 -20.30 2.24
C LYS A 49 3.47 -19.12 3.07
N ARG A 50 4.37 -18.26 3.54
CA ARG A 50 4.07 -17.05 4.32
C ARG A 50 3.92 -15.81 3.44
N PHE A 51 4.23 -15.87 2.15
CA PHE A 51 4.08 -14.73 1.27
C PHE A 51 2.60 -14.41 1.06
N ARG A 52 2.23 -13.13 1.21
CA ARG A 52 0.82 -12.69 1.15
C ARG A 52 0.58 -11.54 0.20
N GLY A 53 1.59 -10.75 -0.14
CA GLY A 53 1.37 -9.60 -0.98
C GLY A 53 2.60 -8.82 -1.35
N ILE A 54 2.38 -7.75 -2.11
CA ILE A 54 3.40 -6.81 -2.55
C ILE A 54 3.08 -5.43 -2.01
N ARG A 55 4.10 -4.73 -1.56
CA ARG A 55 4.06 -3.28 -1.36
C ARG A 55 4.89 -2.59 -2.44
N HIS A 56 4.26 -1.67 -3.15
CA HIS A 56 4.96 -0.72 -4.02
C HIS A 56 4.70 0.69 -3.50
N ILE A 57 5.77 1.45 -3.33
CA ILE A 57 5.76 2.84 -2.93
C ILE A 57 5.56 3.69 -4.18
N LEU A 58 4.40 4.33 -4.30
CA LEU A 58 3.94 5.06 -5.48
C LEU A 58 3.75 6.56 -5.20
N ASN A 59 4.01 7.04 -3.97
CA ASN A 59 3.81 8.43 -3.61
C ASN A 59 4.74 9.34 -4.42
N CYS A 60 4.12 10.22 -5.20
CA CYS A 60 4.80 11.23 -5.99
C CYS A 60 3.99 12.53 -5.92
N HIS A 61 4.61 13.60 -5.44
CA HIS A 61 4.03 14.94 -5.42
C HIS A 61 4.46 15.71 -6.67
N ALA A 62 3.52 16.43 -7.28
CA ALA A 62 3.74 17.15 -8.54
C ALA A 62 4.83 18.25 -8.51
N THR A 63 5.27 18.69 -7.32
CA THR A 63 6.14 19.87 -7.17
C THR A 63 7.08 19.76 -5.97
N LYS A 64 6.64 19.14 -4.86
CA LYS A 64 7.42 19.00 -3.63
C LYS A 64 8.07 17.62 -3.55
N ALA A 65 9.29 17.49 -4.10
CA ALA A 65 10.03 16.22 -4.14
C ALA A 65 10.26 15.58 -2.75
N ILE A 66 10.22 16.35 -1.66
CA ILE A 66 10.31 15.83 -0.28
C ILE A 66 9.20 14.84 0.09
N TYR A 67 8.05 14.91 -0.61
CA TYR A 67 6.93 13.99 -0.42
C TYR A 67 6.89 12.86 -1.46
N SER A 68 7.88 12.80 -2.36
CA SER A 68 7.99 11.78 -3.40
C SER A 68 9.03 10.74 -3.02
N GLU A 69 8.63 9.47 -2.96
CA GLU A 69 9.56 8.34 -2.91
C GLU A 69 9.55 7.54 -4.23
N ALA A 70 8.47 7.65 -5.01
CA ALA A 70 8.39 7.10 -6.34
C ALA A 70 9.19 7.96 -7.34
N PRO A 71 9.88 7.34 -8.31
CA PRO A 71 10.65 8.06 -9.32
C PRO A 71 9.79 8.84 -10.33
N HIS A 72 8.51 8.49 -10.47
CA HIS A 72 7.54 9.10 -11.40
C HIS A 72 6.10 8.83 -10.90
N ASP A 73 5.12 9.55 -11.45
CA ASP A 73 3.72 9.55 -11.01
C ASP A 73 2.75 8.76 -11.91
N ASP A 74 3.22 8.21 -13.04
CA ASP A 74 2.40 7.56 -14.05
C ASP A 74 1.99 6.12 -13.72
N PHE A 75 2.51 5.51 -12.64
CA PHE A 75 2.29 4.09 -12.30
C PHE A 75 0.81 3.68 -12.37
N LEU A 76 -0.09 4.47 -11.79
CA LEU A 76 -1.53 4.16 -11.73
C LEU A 76 -2.25 4.30 -13.10
N THR A 77 -1.56 4.81 -14.11
CA THR A 77 -2.04 4.95 -15.49
C THR A 77 -1.23 4.13 -16.49
N ASN A 78 -0.07 3.61 -16.07
CA ASN A 78 0.87 2.93 -16.93
C ASN A 78 0.33 1.52 -17.27
N PRO A 79 0.06 1.21 -18.56
CA PRO A 79 -0.51 -0.07 -18.95
C PRO A 79 0.31 -1.28 -18.50
N LYS A 80 1.65 -1.17 -18.52
CA LYS A 80 2.54 -2.26 -18.09
C LYS A 80 2.44 -2.51 -16.59
N TRP A 81 2.33 -1.45 -15.81
CA TRP A 81 2.11 -1.59 -14.38
C TRP A 81 0.73 -2.18 -14.06
N LEU A 82 -0.31 -1.78 -14.80
CA LEU A 82 -1.66 -2.34 -14.67
C LEU A 82 -1.71 -3.84 -15.06
N GLU A 83 -0.99 -4.25 -16.11
CA GLU A 83 -0.78 -5.67 -16.44
C GLU A 83 -0.14 -6.42 -15.25
N GLY A 84 0.86 -5.81 -14.60
CA GLY A 84 1.48 -6.39 -13.41
C GLY A 84 0.57 -6.48 -12.19
N VAL A 85 -0.36 -5.53 -11.99
CA VAL A 85 -1.40 -5.65 -10.95
C VAL A 85 -2.30 -6.85 -11.21
N ALA A 86 -2.65 -7.14 -12.47
CA ALA A 86 -3.43 -8.33 -12.81
C ALA A 86 -2.74 -9.65 -12.40
N LEU A 87 -1.41 -9.68 -12.39
CA LEU A 87 -0.65 -10.84 -11.91
C LEU A 87 -0.89 -11.09 -10.41
N LEU A 88 -1.14 -10.06 -9.61
CA LEU A 88 -1.43 -10.25 -8.18
C LEU A 88 -2.69 -11.09 -7.99
N GLN A 89 -3.71 -10.87 -8.82
CA GLN A 89 -4.92 -11.70 -8.82
C GLN A 89 -4.59 -13.16 -9.20
N LYS A 90 -3.77 -13.36 -10.24
CA LYS A 90 -3.32 -14.70 -10.67
C LYS A 90 -2.62 -15.47 -9.54
N PHE A 91 -1.82 -14.78 -8.73
CA PHE A 91 -1.08 -15.39 -7.63
C PHE A 91 -1.82 -15.34 -6.27
N GLY A 92 -3.04 -14.79 -6.22
CA GLY A 92 -3.80 -14.65 -4.97
C GLY A 92 -3.13 -13.72 -3.94
N LEU A 93 -2.45 -12.68 -4.41
CA LEU A 93 -1.66 -11.76 -3.60
C LEU A 93 -2.41 -10.46 -3.33
N SER A 94 -2.24 -9.91 -2.13
CA SER A 94 -2.70 -8.56 -1.81
C SER A 94 -1.73 -7.51 -2.33
N PHE A 95 -2.23 -6.28 -2.49
CA PHE A 95 -1.42 -5.12 -2.84
C PHE A 95 -1.50 -4.05 -1.76
N GLU A 96 -0.36 -3.67 -1.19
CA GLU A 96 -0.28 -2.49 -0.35
C GLU A 96 0.07 -1.27 -1.18
N ILE A 97 -0.89 -0.35 -1.26
CA ILE A 97 -0.78 0.90 -2.02
C ILE A 97 -0.32 2.02 -1.10
N HIS A 98 0.87 2.55 -1.35
CA HIS A 98 1.42 3.70 -0.62
C HIS A 98 1.48 4.89 -1.59
N ILE A 99 0.56 5.84 -1.40
CA ILE A 99 0.26 6.96 -2.31
C ILE A 99 -0.02 8.23 -1.51
N LEU A 100 -0.04 9.38 -2.19
CA LEU A 100 -0.50 10.66 -1.63
C LEU A 100 -2.01 10.87 -1.85
N PRO A 101 -2.66 11.76 -1.07
CA PRO A 101 -4.04 12.18 -1.25
C PRO A 101 -4.44 12.49 -2.70
N ALA A 102 -3.62 13.26 -3.42
CA ALA A 102 -3.91 13.65 -4.80
C ALA A 102 -3.96 12.47 -5.79
N GLN A 103 -3.35 11.33 -5.45
CA GLN A 103 -3.34 10.13 -6.28
C GLN A 103 -4.51 9.18 -5.99
N MET A 104 -5.27 9.41 -4.92
CA MET A 104 -6.29 8.46 -4.43
C MET A 104 -7.47 8.27 -5.38
N GLN A 105 -7.90 9.32 -6.10
CA GLN A 105 -8.97 9.17 -7.09
C GLN A 105 -8.58 8.19 -8.20
N ARG A 106 -7.37 8.34 -8.74
CA ARG A 106 -6.83 7.41 -9.73
C ARG A 106 -6.62 6.01 -9.13
N ALA A 107 -6.15 5.93 -7.90
CA ALA A 107 -6.01 4.64 -7.22
C ALA A 107 -7.36 3.92 -7.08
N ALA A 108 -8.45 4.63 -6.78
CA ALA A 108 -9.77 4.05 -6.70
C ALA A 108 -10.23 3.45 -8.04
N GLU A 109 -9.94 4.12 -9.17
CA GLU A 109 -10.19 3.56 -10.51
C GLU A 109 -9.45 2.24 -10.71
N VAL A 110 -8.16 2.18 -10.35
CA VAL A 110 -7.36 0.94 -10.40
C VAL A 110 -7.99 -0.15 -9.53
N THR A 111 -8.36 0.16 -8.29
CA THR A 111 -8.93 -0.86 -7.39
C THR A 111 -10.25 -1.44 -7.90
N ARG A 112 -11.04 -0.63 -8.63
CA ARG A 112 -12.28 -1.04 -9.30
C ARG A 112 -12.02 -1.94 -10.51
N MET A 113 -10.92 -1.74 -11.23
CA MET A 113 -10.53 -2.60 -12.36
C MET A 113 -10.13 -4.01 -11.92
N PHE A 114 -9.64 -4.17 -10.68
CA PHE A 114 -9.11 -5.44 -10.16
C PHE A 114 -9.84 -5.91 -8.90
N PRO A 115 -11.15 -6.23 -8.98
CA PRO A 115 -11.95 -6.60 -7.81
C PRO A 115 -11.48 -7.89 -7.12
N GLY A 116 -10.70 -8.74 -7.80
CA GLY A 116 -10.10 -9.95 -7.22
C GLY A 116 -8.77 -9.72 -6.50
N VAL A 117 -8.25 -8.49 -6.47
CA VAL A 117 -7.06 -8.11 -5.69
C VAL A 117 -7.51 -7.37 -4.43
N MET A 118 -7.04 -7.82 -3.27
CA MET A 118 -7.23 -7.08 -2.03
C MET A 118 -6.22 -5.93 -1.97
N PHE A 119 -6.71 -4.69 -1.95
CA PHE A 119 -5.91 -3.49 -1.84
C PHE A 119 -5.89 -2.98 -0.40
N MET A 120 -4.72 -2.56 0.05
CA MET A 120 -4.47 -2.11 1.41
C MET A 120 -3.85 -0.72 1.38
N VAL A 121 -4.63 0.29 1.73
CA VAL A 121 -4.16 1.68 1.82
C VAL A 121 -3.19 1.78 2.99
N ASN A 122 -1.95 2.15 2.71
CA ASN A 122 -0.93 2.31 3.74
C ASN A 122 -1.07 3.62 4.48
N HIS A 123 -0.73 3.58 5.77
CA HIS A 123 -0.56 4.75 6.64
C HIS A 123 -1.73 5.73 6.63
N CYS A 124 -2.96 5.22 6.69
CA CYS A 124 -4.17 6.03 6.59
C CYS A 124 -4.25 6.88 5.31
N GLY A 125 -3.55 6.49 4.23
CA GLY A 125 -3.47 7.29 3.01
C GLY A 125 -2.53 8.48 3.08
N LEU A 126 -1.64 8.52 4.09
CA LEU A 126 -0.55 9.46 4.25
C LEU A 126 -0.96 10.94 4.04
N PRO A 127 -1.76 11.54 4.95
CA PRO A 127 -2.01 12.98 4.94
C PRO A 127 -0.70 13.73 5.26
N TYR A 128 0.07 13.99 4.21
CA TYR A 128 1.44 14.51 4.28
C TYR A 128 1.51 15.96 4.77
N GLU A 129 0.43 16.73 4.59
CA GLU A 129 0.22 18.05 5.16
C GLU A 129 -1.16 18.08 5.83
N ARG A 130 -1.30 18.84 6.93
CA ARG A 130 -2.54 18.97 7.73
C ARG A 130 -3.27 20.29 7.50
N ASP A 131 -3.01 20.93 6.36
CA ASP A 131 -3.80 22.09 5.95
C ASP A 131 -5.19 21.67 5.45
N THR A 132 -6.12 22.63 5.46
CA THR A 132 -7.52 22.41 5.09
C THR A 132 -7.69 21.79 3.70
N GLN A 133 -6.87 22.18 2.72
CA GLN A 133 -7.01 21.69 1.35
C GLN A 133 -6.52 20.25 1.23
N THR A 134 -5.34 19.93 1.77
CA THR A 134 -4.80 18.57 1.75
C THR A 134 -5.71 17.60 2.49
N MET A 135 -6.22 17.99 3.67
CA MET A 135 -7.12 17.15 4.47
C MET A 135 -8.48 16.93 3.78
N LYS A 136 -8.97 17.92 3.03
CA LYS A 136 -10.18 17.75 2.20
C LYS A 136 -9.95 16.71 1.09
N ILE A 137 -8.88 16.87 0.30
CA ILE A 137 -8.54 15.95 -0.79
C ILE A 137 -8.34 14.53 -0.25
N TRP A 138 -7.64 14.41 0.88
CA TRP A 138 -7.40 13.15 1.57
C TRP A 138 -8.70 12.45 1.95
N ARG A 139 -9.63 13.17 2.59
CA ARG A 139 -10.92 12.60 3.01
C ARG A 139 -11.77 12.16 1.81
N GLU A 140 -11.83 12.98 0.77
CA GLU A 140 -12.56 12.67 -0.46
C GLU A 140 -11.96 11.44 -1.15
N GLY A 141 -10.63 11.37 -1.25
CA GLY A 141 -9.91 10.25 -1.83
C GLY A 141 -10.10 8.93 -1.07
N LEU A 142 -10.00 8.96 0.27
CA LEU A 142 -10.29 7.79 1.11
C LEU A 142 -11.73 7.33 0.97
N THR A 143 -12.69 8.27 0.91
CA THR A 143 -14.10 7.95 0.73
C THR A 143 -14.32 7.20 -0.59
N GLU A 144 -13.69 7.65 -1.67
CA GLU A 144 -13.82 7.00 -2.98
C GLU A 144 -13.17 5.60 -3.02
N LEU A 145 -12.03 5.44 -2.36
CA LEU A 145 -11.38 4.14 -2.18
C LEU A 145 -12.26 3.17 -1.37
N ALA A 146 -12.85 3.64 -0.26
CA ALA A 146 -13.69 2.83 0.62
C ALA A 146 -14.99 2.33 -0.02
N ARG A 147 -15.45 2.96 -1.12
CA ARG A 147 -16.58 2.46 -1.92
C ARG A 147 -16.30 1.08 -2.55
N GLN A 148 -15.04 0.70 -2.73
CA GLN A 148 -14.68 -0.58 -3.31
C GLN A 148 -14.54 -1.63 -2.19
N ALA A 149 -15.28 -2.75 -2.30
CA ALA A 149 -15.33 -3.77 -1.26
C ALA A 149 -13.99 -4.51 -1.04
N ASN A 150 -13.11 -4.47 -2.03
CA ASN A 150 -11.77 -5.07 -2.00
C ASN A 150 -10.69 -4.12 -1.44
N VAL A 151 -11.06 -2.94 -0.94
CA VAL A 151 -10.12 -1.95 -0.37
C VAL A 151 -10.28 -1.86 1.13
N TYR A 152 -9.13 -1.90 1.80
CA TYR A 152 -8.94 -1.87 3.25
C TYR A 152 -7.96 -0.77 3.62
N CYS A 153 -7.99 -0.31 4.86
CA CYS A 153 -7.11 0.76 5.33
C CYS A 153 -6.31 0.36 6.57
N LYS A 154 -4.99 0.49 6.51
CA LYS A 154 -4.15 0.32 7.69
C LYS A 154 -4.12 1.60 8.51
N VAL A 155 -4.73 1.54 9.69
CA VAL A 155 -4.49 2.50 10.77
C VAL A 155 -3.05 2.34 11.29
N SER A 156 -2.11 3.02 10.64
CA SER A 156 -0.68 2.93 10.90
C SER A 156 0.02 4.21 10.47
N GLY A 157 1.27 4.42 10.87
CA GLY A 157 2.14 5.47 10.32
C GLY A 157 1.64 6.91 10.48
N VAL A 158 0.63 7.17 11.31
CA VAL A 158 -0.02 8.49 11.47
C VAL A 158 0.98 9.58 11.89
N PHE A 159 1.99 9.19 12.67
CA PHE A 159 3.05 10.07 13.18
C PHE A 159 4.14 10.36 12.15
N ALA A 160 4.17 9.66 11.00
CA ALA A 160 5.22 9.85 10.01
C ALA A 160 5.18 11.27 9.39
N THR A 161 4.01 11.89 9.38
CA THR A 161 3.77 13.23 8.82
C THR A 161 3.52 14.28 9.91
N ASP A 162 3.58 13.90 11.19
CA ASP A 162 3.40 14.78 12.34
C ASP A 162 4.45 14.50 13.42
N ARG A 163 5.50 15.33 13.45
CA ARG A 163 6.61 15.21 14.42
C ARG A 163 6.22 15.66 15.83
N ASN A 164 5.17 16.46 15.97
CA ASN A 164 4.72 17.04 17.24
C ASN A 164 3.35 16.46 17.62
N TRP A 165 3.19 15.16 17.38
CA TRP A 165 1.90 14.49 17.51
C TRP A 165 1.30 14.66 18.90
N THR A 166 -0.03 14.85 18.91
CA THR A 166 -0.86 14.83 20.11
C THR A 166 -1.92 13.75 19.94
N GLN A 167 -2.63 13.43 21.02
CA GLN A 167 -3.79 12.54 20.92
C GLN A 167 -4.83 13.08 19.93
N ASP A 168 -5.06 14.40 19.94
CA ASP A 168 -6.03 15.06 19.06
C ASP A 168 -5.59 15.04 17.60
N SER A 169 -4.31 15.27 17.30
CA SER A 169 -3.81 15.26 15.91
C SER A 169 -3.80 13.85 15.30
N VAL A 170 -3.64 12.82 16.14
CA VAL A 170 -3.81 11.43 15.75
C VAL A 170 -5.30 11.11 15.53
N ALA A 171 -6.17 11.54 16.44
CA ALA A 171 -7.61 11.34 16.32
C ALA A 171 -8.18 12.00 15.05
N GLU A 172 -7.63 13.15 14.64
CA GLU A 172 -7.98 13.84 13.39
C GLU A 172 -7.78 12.97 12.13
N VAL A 173 -6.89 11.97 12.16
CA VAL A 173 -6.71 11.00 11.06
C VAL A 173 -7.49 9.73 11.31
N VAL A 174 -7.35 9.17 12.50
CA VAL A 174 -7.85 7.82 12.79
C VAL A 174 -9.38 7.82 12.78
N GLN A 175 -10.03 8.80 13.41
CA GLN A 175 -11.49 8.82 13.49
C GLN A 175 -12.14 8.87 12.10
N PRO A 176 -11.73 9.75 11.17
CA PRO A 176 -12.24 9.71 9.81
C PRO A 176 -12.01 8.40 9.07
N VAL A 177 -10.86 7.74 9.26
CA VAL A 177 -10.60 6.44 8.62
C VAL A 177 -11.62 5.41 9.10
N LEU A 178 -11.86 5.35 10.40
CA LEU A 178 -12.86 4.44 10.98
C LEU A 178 -14.28 4.76 10.50
N ASP A 179 -14.63 6.05 10.43
CA ASP A 179 -15.94 6.49 9.94
C ASP A 179 -16.16 6.15 8.46
N ILE A 180 -15.09 6.21 7.65
CA ILE A 180 -15.14 5.98 6.19
C ILE A 180 -15.13 4.48 5.85
N PHE A 181 -14.23 3.71 6.46
CA PHE A 181 -14.04 2.29 6.11
C PHE A 181 -14.96 1.36 6.89
N GLY A 182 -15.29 1.71 8.13
CA GLY A 182 -15.89 0.81 9.12
C GLY A 182 -14.82 0.05 9.92
N MET A 183 -15.25 -0.67 10.96
CA MET A 183 -14.36 -1.49 11.80
C MET A 183 -13.95 -2.82 11.13
N ASP A 184 -14.60 -3.17 10.03
CA ASP A 184 -14.40 -4.39 9.26
C ASP A 184 -13.33 -4.26 8.18
N ARG A 185 -12.82 -3.04 7.89
CA ARG A 185 -11.89 -2.78 6.77
C ARG A 185 -10.77 -1.78 7.05
#